data_AF-A0A1S1V8H4-F1
#
_entry.id   AF-A0A1S1V8H4-F1
#
_cell.length_a   1.000
_cell.length_b   1.000
_cell.length_c   1.000
_cell.angle_alpha   90.00
_cell.angle_beta   90.00
_cell.angle_gamma   90.00
#
_symmetry.space_group_name_H-M   'P 1'
#
loop_
_entity.id
_entity.type
_entity.pdbx_description
1 polymer ?
#
loop_
_entity_poly.entity_id
_entity_poly.type
_entity_poly.pdbx_seq_one_letter_code
_entity_poly.pdbx_strand_id
1 'polypeptide(L)' 'MNVWFGIAKRYYDMGLYTVENVKMFVKAGYISIEEFEQITGEKYVA' A
#
# COMPACT_ATOMS: atom_id res chain seq x y z
N MET A 1 13.21 -6.64 3.11
CA MET A 1 12.26 -5.51 3.19
C MET A 1 11.87 -5.15 1.78
N ASN A 2 10.58 -5.18 1.45
CA ASN A 2 10.09 -4.85 0.12
C ASN A 2 10.29 -3.34 -0.15
N VAL A 3 11.01 -2.99 -1.22
CA VAL A 3 11.30 -1.58 -1.56
C VAL A 3 9.99 -0.81 -1.80
N TRP A 4 9.01 -1.46 -2.44
CA TRP A 4 7.72 -0.86 -2.73
C TRP A 4 6.88 -0.62 -1.49
N PHE A 5 6.96 -1.51 -0.50
CA PHE A 5 6.30 -1.29 0.79
C PHE A 5 6.78 0.01 1.45
N GLY A 6 8.10 0.22 1.52
CA GLY A 6 8.67 1.42 2.12
C GLY A 6 8.25 2.71 1.41
N ILE A 7 8.25 2.70 0.08
CA ILE A 7 7.81 3.84 -0.74
C ILE A 7 6.31 4.07 -0.54
N ALA A 8 5.47 3.05 -0.73
CA ALA A 8 4.02 3.18 -0.61
C ALA A 8 3.62 3.67 0.80
N LYS A 9 4.22 3.11 1.85
CA LYS A 9 3.96 3.54 3.23
C LYS A 9 4.33 5.00 3.45
N ARG A 10 5.55 5.41 3.07
CA ARG A 10 6.01 6.78 3.25
C ARG A 10 5.10 7.78 2.55
N TYR A 11 4.69 7.50 1.32
CA TYR A 11 3.85 8.40 0.53
C TYR A 11 2.40 8.41 1.07
N TYR A 12 1.90 7.29 1.57
CA TYR A 12 0.61 7.23 2.26
C TYR A 12 0.63 8.02 3.57
N ASP A 13 1.65 7.83 4.41
CA ASP A 13 1.81 8.57 5.68
C ASP A 13 1.93 10.09 5.45
N MET A 14 2.46 10.51 4.29
CA MET A 14 2.53 11.92 3.88
C MET A 14 1.21 12.46 3.31
N GLY A 15 0.17 11.64 3.18
CA GLY A 15 -1.10 11.99 2.56
C GLY A 15 -1.03 12.16 1.03
N LEU A 16 0.07 11.74 0.39
CA LEU A 16 0.25 11.81 -1.06
C LEU A 16 -0.45 10.66 -1.78
N TYR A 17 -0.56 9.52 -1.09
CA TYR A 17 -1.30 8.36 -1.58
C TYR A 17 -2.59 8.15 -0.80
N THR A 18 -3.65 7.89 -1.54
CA THR A 18 -4.92 7.40 -1.01
C THR A 18 -4.88 5.88 -0.90
N VAL A 19 -5.86 5.29 -0.20
CA VAL A 19 -6.06 3.84 -0.13
C VAL A 19 -6.12 3.21 -1.52
N GLU A 20 -6.82 3.86 -2.47
CA GLU A 20 -6.91 3.40 -3.85
C GLU A 20 -5.55 3.40 -4.57
N ASN A 21 -4.67 4.36 -4.28
CA ASN A 21 -3.31 4.32 -4.81
C ASN A 21 -2.56 3.10 -4.26
N VAL A 22 -2.68 2.79 -2.97
CA VAL A 22 -2.03 1.62 -2.37
C VAL A 22 -2.60 0.31 -2.93
N LYS A 23 -3.91 0.23 -3.21
CA LYS A 23 -4.52 -0.94 -3.90
C LYS A 23 -3.89 -1.20 -5.26
N MET A 24 -3.46 -0.17 -5.99
CA MET A 24 -2.78 -0.35 -7.29
C MET A 24 -1.42 -1.05 -7.14
N PHE A 25 -0.70 -0.83 -6.04
CA PHE A 25 0.55 -1.56 -5.77
C PHE A 25 0.29 -3.05 -5.51
N VAL A 26 -0.84 -3.40 -4.88
CA VAL A 26 -1.26 -4.81 -4.73
C VAL A 26 -1.60 -5.40 -6.09
N LYS A 27 -2.40 -4.70 -6.91
CA LYS A 27 -2.80 -5.14 -8.26
C LYS A 27 -1.60 -5.32 -9.19
N ALA A 28 -0.56 -4.50 -9.03
CA ALA A 28 0.69 -4.60 -9.77
C ALA A 28 1.66 -5.67 -9.25
N GLY A 29 1.33 -6.35 -8.13
CA GLY A 29 2.19 -7.34 -7.49
C GLY A 29 3.42 -6.74 -6.79
N TYR A 30 3.43 -5.43 -6.55
CA TYR A 30 4.54 -4.74 -5.90
C TYR A 30 4.52 -4.90 -4.38
N ILE A 31 3.34 -5.03 -3.78
CA ILE A 31 3.15 -5.31 -2.35
C ILE A 31 2.09 -6.39 -2.15
N SER A 32 2.13 -7.10 -1.04
CA SER A 32 1.12 -8.10 -0.69
C SER A 32 -0.15 -7.46 -0.10
N ILE A 33 -1.20 -8.27 0.07
CA ILE A 33 -2.43 -7.85 0.76
C ILE A 33 -2.11 -7.48 2.22
N GLU A 34 -1.26 -8.25 2.90
CA GLU A 34 -0.86 -7.97 4.28
C GLU A 34 -0.09 -6.65 4.39
N GLU A 35 0.78 -6.37 3.41
CA GLU A 35 1.50 -5.11 3.32
C GLU A 35 0.55 -3.92 3.07
N PHE A 36 -0.50 -4.10 2.26
CA PHE A 36 -1.56 -3.10 2.11
C PHE A 36 -2.29 -2.81 3.43
N GLU A 37 -2.66 -3.84 4.18
CA GLU A 37 -3.33 -3.68 5.48
C GLU A 37 -2.42 -2.95 6.48
N GLN A 38 -1.11 -3.21 6.46
CA GLN A 38 -0.14 -2.52 7.31
C GLN A 38 0.04 -1.04 6.95
N ILE A 39 -0.04 -0.69 5.66
CA ILE A 39 0.09 0.70 5.21
C ILE A 39 -1.16 1.51 5.55
N THR A 40 -2.33 0.94 5.25
CA THR A 40 -3.60 1.68 5.25
C THR A 40 -4.39 1.53 6.55
N GLY A 41 -4.18 0.44 7.28
CA GLY A 41 -5.04 0.03 8.39
C GLY A 41 -6.39 -0.57 7.96
N GLU A 42 -6.64 -0.68 6.65
CA GLU A 42 -7.89 -1.17 6.10
C GLU A 42 -7.74 -2.58 5.52
N LYS A 43 -8.84 -3.36 5.56
CA LYS A 43 -8.89 -4.67 4.90
C LYS A 43 -8.89 -4.50 3.39
N TYR A 44 -8.09 -5.30 2.68
CA TYR A 44 -8.11 -5.27 1.22
C TYR A 44 -9.44 -5.84 0.70
N VAL A 45 -10.15 -5.03 -0.07
CA VAL A 45 -11.35 -5.42 -0.82
C VAL A 45 -11.05 -5.19 -2.30
N ALA A 46 -11.17 -6.25 -3.09
CA ALA A 46 -10.83 -6.30 -4.52
C ALA A 46 -11.71 -5.39 -5.38
#